data_AF-A0AAQ4EFR5-F1
#
_entry.id   AF-A0AAQ4EFR5-F1
#
_cell.length_a   1.000
_cell.length_b   1.000
_cell.length_c   1.000
_cell.angle_alpha   90.00
_cell.angle_beta   90.00
_cell.angle_gamma   90.00
#
_symmetry.space_group_name_H-M   'P 1'
#
loop_
_entity.id
_entity.type
_entity.pdbx_description
1 polymer ?
#
loop_
_entity_poly.entity_id
_entity_poly.type
_entity_poly.pdbx_seq_one_letter_code
_entity_poly.pdbx_strand_id
1 'polypeptide(L)'
;MPWASETRARQPPIKAAAAGGAMADSRSQPSGEQPVDSIFSQDPQPPQAKMNHYLALALALTAVAVALPRSKRAAYELPDGVEFLVGSVKTSFSCPAKNGYYADVDNNCQIFHVCNVVPKDDGSTEVQQYSFLCGNQTVFSQFSMTCALPEDAIPCGSSADFFYLNDRIGQEKVNLHDDADLQRAVQIIPRYQQAPFKA
;
A
#
# COMPACT_ATOMS: atom_id res chain seq x y z
N MET A 1 28.61 1.15 34.54
CA MET A 1 29.22 -0.18 34.31
C MET A 1 29.51 -0.75 35.70
N PRO A 2 28.99 -1.93 36.08
CA PRO A 2 29.12 -3.16 35.32
C PRO A 2 27.79 -3.82 34.92
N TRP A 3 27.95 -4.60 33.86
CA TRP A 3 27.10 -5.56 33.20
C TRP A 3 26.39 -6.57 34.13
N ALA A 4 25.14 -6.91 33.80
CA ALA A 4 24.49 -8.14 34.25
C ALA A 4 23.77 -8.79 33.06
N SER A 5 24.04 -10.07 32.93
CA SER A 5 23.85 -11.01 31.81
C SER A 5 22.41 -11.32 31.38
N GLU A 6 22.27 -11.51 30.06
CA GLU A 6 21.14 -12.13 29.34
C GLU A 6 20.70 -13.49 29.88
N THR A 7 19.39 -13.74 29.87
CA THR A 7 18.81 -15.09 29.82
C THR A 7 17.87 -15.21 28.63
N ARG A 8 18.33 -15.98 27.64
CA ARG A 8 17.64 -16.31 26.37
C ARG A 8 16.61 -17.41 26.62
N ALA A 9 15.32 -17.11 26.41
CA ALA A 9 14.25 -18.11 26.38
C ALA A 9 14.24 -18.90 25.06
N ARG A 10 13.98 -20.21 25.16
CA ARG A 10 14.13 -21.23 24.11
C ARG A 10 12.90 -21.26 23.18
N GLN A 11 13.13 -21.39 21.87
CA GLN A 11 12.13 -21.77 20.86
C GLN A 11 11.99 -23.31 20.78
N PRO A 12 10.79 -23.85 20.52
CA PRO A 12 10.60 -25.26 20.14
C PRO A 12 10.73 -25.48 18.62
N PRO A 13 10.97 -26.74 18.18
CA PRO A 13 11.51 -27.03 16.85
C PRO A 13 10.45 -27.26 15.76
N ILE A 14 10.92 -27.01 14.54
CA ILE A 14 10.28 -27.19 13.24
C ILE A 14 10.33 -28.69 12.88
N LYS A 15 9.20 -29.29 12.47
CA LYS A 15 9.19 -30.62 11.83
C LYS A 15 9.05 -30.49 10.32
N ALA A 16 10.10 -30.88 9.61
CA ALA A 16 10.07 -31.19 8.18
C ALA A 16 9.86 -32.71 8.01
N ALA A 17 9.02 -33.10 7.04
CA ALA A 17 8.89 -34.49 6.61
C ALA A 17 9.17 -34.58 5.11
N ALA A 18 9.95 -35.60 4.75
CA ALA A 18 10.61 -35.80 3.48
C ALA A 18 9.84 -36.74 2.52
N ALA A 19 10.41 -36.87 1.33
CA ALA A 19 9.91 -37.46 0.08
C ALA A 19 10.01 -38.99 -0.06
N GLY A 20 9.40 -39.51 -1.14
CA GLY A 20 9.63 -40.84 -1.78
C GLY A 20 8.31 -41.50 -2.19
N GLY A 21 8.09 -42.16 -3.35
CA GLY A 21 8.88 -42.55 -4.53
C GLY A 21 8.10 -43.61 -5.37
N ALA A 22 8.52 -43.83 -6.62
CA ALA A 22 8.23 -44.96 -7.57
C ALA A 22 6.80 -45.10 -8.18
N MET A 23 6.56 -45.15 -9.50
CA MET A 23 7.00 -45.96 -10.67
C MET A 23 6.18 -47.25 -10.93
N ALA A 24 5.46 -47.21 -12.07
CA ALA A 24 5.09 -48.25 -13.07
C ALA A 24 4.25 -49.50 -12.69
N ASP A 25 3.18 -49.76 -13.47
CA ASP A 25 3.00 -51.01 -14.24
C ASP A 25 1.88 -50.90 -15.32
N SER A 26 1.77 -51.93 -16.15
CA SER A 26 1.45 -51.98 -17.58
C SER A 26 0.11 -52.64 -17.93
N ARG A 27 -0.28 -52.44 -19.20
CA ARG A 27 -1.03 -53.35 -20.12
C ARG A 27 -2.49 -53.72 -19.82
N SER A 28 -3.35 -53.34 -20.78
CA SER A 28 -4.13 -54.32 -21.59
C SER A 28 -4.89 -53.64 -22.75
N GLN A 29 -4.57 -54.06 -23.98
CA GLN A 29 -5.36 -53.99 -25.23
C GLN A 29 -6.46 -55.09 -25.20
N PRO A 30 -7.51 -55.14 -26.08
CA PRO A 30 -7.36 -55.08 -27.54
C PRO A 30 -8.56 -54.59 -28.44
N SER A 31 -8.22 -54.46 -29.74
CA SER A 31 -8.94 -54.81 -30.98
C SER A 31 -10.23 -54.10 -31.47
N GLY A 32 -10.20 -53.70 -32.76
CA GLY A 32 -11.34 -53.37 -33.64
C GLY A 32 -10.99 -52.24 -34.64
N GLU A 33 -10.28 -52.51 -35.74
CA GLU A 33 -10.75 -52.83 -37.12
C GLU A 33 -10.89 -51.57 -38.02
N GLN A 34 -10.26 -51.62 -39.22
CA GLN A 34 -10.13 -50.53 -40.21
C GLN A 34 -11.36 -50.45 -41.15
N PRO A 35 -11.51 -49.37 -41.97
CA PRO A 35 -10.87 -49.39 -43.29
C PRO A 35 -10.21 -48.06 -43.71
N VAL A 36 -9.21 -48.22 -44.56
CA VAL A 36 -8.44 -47.17 -45.23
C VAL A 36 -9.07 -46.87 -46.58
N ASP A 37 -9.40 -45.61 -46.83
CA ASP A 37 -9.60 -45.09 -48.19
C ASP A 37 -8.68 -43.89 -48.41
N SER A 38 -7.75 -44.11 -49.31
CA SER A 38 -6.75 -43.18 -49.82
C SER A 38 -7.37 -42.21 -50.82
N ILE A 39 -7.37 -40.91 -50.50
CA ILE A 39 -7.49 -39.85 -51.51
C ILE A 39 -6.41 -38.78 -51.26
N PHE A 40 -5.85 -38.40 -52.39
CA PHE A 40 -4.67 -37.63 -52.72
C PHE A 40 -4.83 -36.11 -52.50
N SER A 41 -3.73 -35.45 -52.10
CA SER A 41 -3.40 -34.02 -52.29
C SER A 41 -4.23 -32.93 -51.61
N GLN A 42 -3.64 -32.23 -50.63
CA GLN A 42 -2.98 -30.92 -50.79
C GLN A 42 -2.59 -30.41 -49.39
N ASP A 43 -1.31 -30.15 -49.13
CA ASP A 43 -0.90 -29.36 -47.96
C ASP A 43 -1.39 -27.91 -48.12
N PRO A 44 -2.15 -27.34 -47.18
CA PRO A 44 -2.28 -25.90 -47.07
C PRO A 44 -0.99 -25.37 -46.40
N GLN A 45 -0.18 -24.61 -47.14
CA GLN A 45 0.86 -23.79 -46.53
C GLN A 45 0.23 -22.87 -45.46
N PRO A 46 0.71 -22.87 -44.19
CA PRO A 46 0.23 -21.90 -43.22
C PRO A 46 0.66 -20.49 -43.66
N PRO A 47 -0.24 -19.49 -43.52
CA PRO A 47 -0.01 -18.14 -44.04
C PRO A 47 1.16 -17.49 -43.30
N GLN A 48 2.25 -17.27 -44.04
CA GLN A 48 3.26 -16.28 -43.68
C GLN A 48 2.57 -14.91 -43.60
N ALA A 49 2.87 -14.16 -42.54
CA ALA A 49 2.45 -12.79 -42.28
C ALA A 49 1.07 -12.57 -41.62
N LYS A 50 1.00 -12.85 -40.30
CA LYS A 50 0.20 -12.01 -39.37
C LYS A 50 0.98 -11.51 -38.16
N MET A 51 2.20 -11.99 -37.94
CA MET A 51 3.04 -11.61 -36.79
C MET A 51 3.49 -10.14 -36.83
N ASN A 52 3.71 -9.58 -38.03
CA ASN A 52 4.17 -8.18 -38.20
C ASN A 52 3.11 -7.15 -37.78
N HIS A 53 1.82 -7.47 -37.99
CA HIS A 53 0.74 -6.58 -37.58
C HIS A 53 0.48 -6.61 -36.08
N TYR A 54 0.59 -7.78 -35.42
CA TYR A 54 0.48 -7.88 -33.97
C TYR A 54 1.66 -7.19 -33.26
N LEU A 55 2.88 -7.30 -33.80
CA LEU A 55 4.05 -6.62 -33.27
C LEU A 55 3.92 -5.09 -33.42
N ALA A 56 3.47 -4.62 -34.59
CA ALA A 56 3.21 -3.20 -34.84
C ALA A 56 2.08 -2.65 -33.96
N LEU A 57 1.00 -3.42 -33.76
CA LEU A 57 -0.10 -3.07 -32.85
C LEU A 57 0.37 -3.04 -31.39
N ALA A 58 1.15 -4.02 -30.95
CA ALA A 58 1.71 -4.04 -29.61
C ALA A 58 2.66 -2.85 -29.37
N LEU A 59 3.52 -2.53 -30.33
CA LEU A 59 4.40 -1.36 -30.29
C LEU A 59 3.63 -0.04 -30.32
N ALA A 60 2.54 0.04 -31.10
CA ALA A 60 1.67 1.21 -31.11
C ALA A 60 0.92 1.38 -29.78
N LEU A 61 0.41 0.30 -29.20
CA LEU A 61 -0.26 0.31 -27.90
C LEU A 61 0.69 0.69 -26.76
N THR A 62 1.93 0.18 -26.75
CA THR A 62 2.94 0.57 -25.77
C THR A 62 3.36 2.02 -25.95
N ALA A 63 3.55 2.50 -27.20
CA ALA A 63 3.86 3.90 -27.48
C ALA A 63 2.75 4.85 -27.00
N VAL A 64 1.47 4.49 -27.20
CA VAL A 64 0.32 5.25 -26.69
C VAL A 64 0.30 5.29 -25.17
N ALA A 65 0.56 4.17 -24.49
CA ALA A 65 0.59 4.13 -23.02
C ALA A 65 1.69 5.02 -22.41
N VAL A 66 2.82 5.19 -23.10
CA VAL A 66 3.93 6.07 -22.67
C VAL A 66 3.64 7.55 -22.97
N ALA A 67 2.86 7.84 -24.01
CA ALA A 67 2.50 9.21 -24.41
C ALA A 67 1.36 9.83 -23.59
N LEU A 68 0.67 9.05 -22.73
CA LEU A 68 -0.33 9.60 -21.82
C LEU A 68 0.33 10.56 -20.83
N PRO A 69 -0.21 11.78 -20.63
CA PRO A 69 0.32 12.72 -19.67
C PRO A 69 0.23 12.11 -18.27
N ARG A 70 1.37 11.75 -17.69
CA ARG A 70 1.47 11.49 -16.25
C ARG A 70 1.29 12.84 -15.55
N SER A 71 0.18 13.04 -14.83
CA SER A 71 0.09 14.14 -13.86
C SER A 71 1.35 14.09 -13.00
N LYS A 72 2.15 15.16 -13.04
CA LYS A 72 3.28 15.32 -12.12
C LYS A 72 2.67 15.47 -10.73
N ARG A 73 2.72 14.40 -9.94
CA ARG A 73 2.30 14.43 -8.54
C ARG A 73 3.32 15.28 -7.79
N ALA A 74 2.88 16.33 -7.09
CA ALA A 74 3.70 17.06 -6.12
C ALA A 74 3.93 16.26 -4.81
N ALA A 75 3.80 14.93 -4.90
CA ALA A 75 3.93 14.04 -3.76
C ALA A 75 5.39 14.03 -3.31
N TYR A 76 5.59 14.23 -2.00
CA TYR A 76 6.90 14.24 -1.36
C TYR A 76 7.85 15.36 -1.84
N GLU A 77 7.31 16.48 -2.32
CA GLU A 77 8.07 17.74 -2.38
C GLU A 77 8.28 18.28 -0.95
N LEU A 78 9.29 17.74 -0.28
CA LEU A 78 9.67 18.08 1.10
C LEU A 78 10.85 19.07 1.11
N PRO A 79 11.09 19.79 2.23
CA PRO A 79 12.26 20.66 2.36
C PRO A 79 13.58 19.89 2.15
N ASP A 80 14.57 20.57 1.57
CA ASP A 80 15.91 20.01 1.40
C ASP A 80 16.50 19.53 2.72
N GLY A 81 17.03 18.30 2.74
CA GLY A 81 17.65 17.71 3.93
C GLY A 81 16.65 17.14 4.94
N VAL A 82 15.38 16.93 4.57
CA VAL A 82 14.41 16.22 5.41
C VAL A 82 14.92 14.87 5.90
N GLU A 83 15.78 14.21 5.13
CA GLU A 83 16.35 12.91 5.46
C GLU A 83 17.24 12.95 6.71
N PHE A 84 17.77 14.12 7.07
CA PHE A 84 18.52 14.30 8.32
C PHE A 84 17.61 14.22 9.56
N LEU A 85 16.32 14.48 9.39
CA LEU A 85 15.33 14.44 10.48
C LEU A 85 14.60 13.11 10.54
N VAL A 86 14.17 12.59 9.38
CA VAL A 86 13.29 11.40 9.31
C VAL A 86 13.98 10.13 8.79
N GLY A 87 15.25 10.24 8.37
CA GLY A 87 15.95 9.16 7.67
C GLY A 87 15.47 9.01 6.24
N SER A 88 15.55 7.79 5.70
CA SER A 88 15.12 7.51 4.33
C SER A 88 13.59 7.61 4.21
N VAL A 89 13.11 8.56 3.41
CA VAL A 89 11.68 8.75 3.13
C VAL A 89 11.16 7.62 2.23
N LYS A 90 10.12 6.93 2.69
CA LYS A 90 9.37 5.96 1.89
C LYS A 90 8.27 6.68 1.10
N THR A 91 8.17 6.45 -0.20
CA THR A 91 7.21 7.15 -1.07
C THR A 91 6.03 6.27 -1.50
N SER A 92 5.63 5.35 -0.62
CA SER A 92 4.58 4.36 -0.88
C SER A 92 3.16 4.89 -0.71
N PHE A 93 2.96 6.00 0.01
CA PHE A 93 1.62 6.55 0.23
C PHE A 93 1.04 7.16 -1.06
N SER A 94 -0.22 6.83 -1.32
CA SER A 94 -1.02 7.46 -2.37
C SER A 94 -2.35 7.92 -1.77
N CYS A 95 -2.70 9.17 -2.01
CA CYS A 95 -3.99 9.71 -1.60
C CYS A 95 -5.16 8.85 -2.09
N PRO A 96 -6.15 8.55 -1.23
CA PRO A 96 -7.41 7.99 -1.68
C PRO A 96 -8.20 9.05 -2.48
N ALA A 97 -9.25 8.62 -3.18
CA ALA A 97 -10.17 9.51 -3.89
C ALA A 97 -11.11 10.28 -2.92
N LYS A 98 -10.53 10.90 -1.89
CA LYS A 98 -11.21 11.62 -0.82
C LYS A 98 -10.36 12.78 -0.33
N ASN A 99 -11.04 13.86 0.06
CA ASN A 99 -10.40 14.97 0.77
C ASN A 99 -9.97 14.53 2.17
N GLY A 100 -8.86 15.05 2.67
CA GLY A 100 -8.48 14.85 4.07
C GLY A 100 -6.99 14.91 4.37
N TYR A 101 -6.67 14.72 5.64
CA TYR A 101 -5.34 14.63 6.20
C TYR A 101 -5.05 13.17 6.55
N TYR A 102 -3.89 12.67 6.12
CA TYR A 102 -3.53 11.27 6.25
C TYR A 102 -2.15 11.14 6.86
N ALA A 103 -2.06 10.45 7.98
CA ALA A 103 -0.78 10.07 8.57
C ALA A 103 -0.01 9.11 7.66
N ASP A 104 1.27 9.39 7.39
CA ASP A 104 2.14 8.46 6.68
C ASP A 104 2.72 7.43 7.66
N VAL A 105 2.02 6.31 7.82
CA VAL A 105 2.41 5.24 8.74
C VAL A 105 3.75 4.61 8.33
N ASP A 106 4.06 4.58 7.04
CA ASP A 106 5.31 4.01 6.51
C ASP A 106 6.53 4.84 6.89
N ASN A 107 6.34 6.15 7.11
CA ASN A 107 7.32 7.11 7.60
C ASN A 107 7.14 7.46 9.09
N ASN A 108 6.63 6.52 9.89
CA ASN A 108 6.45 6.68 11.34
C ASN A 108 5.64 7.92 11.74
N CYS A 109 4.72 8.37 10.87
CA CYS A 109 3.88 9.56 11.05
C CYS A 109 4.68 10.86 11.24
N GLN A 110 5.98 10.88 10.93
CA GLN A 110 6.77 12.10 10.89
C GLN A 110 6.43 12.92 9.63
N ILE A 111 5.90 12.25 8.61
CA ILE A 111 5.31 12.86 7.42
C ILE A 111 3.80 12.64 7.48
N PHE A 112 3.04 13.59 6.95
CA PHE A 112 1.61 13.45 6.70
C PHE A 112 1.26 14.04 5.33
N HIS A 113 0.10 13.68 4.82
CA HIS A 113 -0.37 14.12 3.52
C HIS A 113 -1.70 14.86 3.63
N VAL A 114 -1.85 15.90 2.82
CA VAL A 114 -3.14 16.52 2.53
C VAL A 114 -3.55 16.10 1.13
N CYS A 115 -4.72 15.48 1.03
CA CYS A 115 -5.32 15.02 -0.21
C CYS A 115 -6.48 15.93 -0.57
N ASN A 116 -6.44 16.50 -1.77
CA ASN A 116 -7.49 17.36 -2.31
C ASN A 116 -8.01 16.80 -3.63
N VAL A 117 -9.29 16.47 -3.68
CA VAL A 117 -10.01 16.05 -4.88
C VAL A 117 -10.50 17.30 -5.59
N VAL A 118 -9.95 17.56 -6.77
CA VAL A 118 -10.22 18.74 -7.57
C VAL A 118 -10.94 18.31 -8.85
N PRO A 119 -12.12 18.88 -9.17
CA PRO A 119 -12.78 18.63 -10.44
C PRO A 119 -11.98 19.26 -11.59
N LYS A 120 -11.94 18.58 -12.74
CA LYS A 120 -11.35 19.07 -13.97
C LYS A 120 -12.44 19.54 -14.94
N ASP A 121 -12.04 20.37 -15.91
CA ASP A 121 -12.93 20.90 -16.94
C ASP A 121 -13.57 19.81 -17.82
N ASP A 122 -12.92 18.65 -17.94
CA ASP A 122 -13.42 17.49 -18.68
C ASP A 122 -14.42 16.62 -17.88
N GLY A 123 -14.78 17.04 -16.66
CA GLY A 123 -15.67 16.31 -15.76
C GLY A 123 -15.01 15.16 -14.99
N SER A 124 -13.72 14.90 -15.21
CA SER A 124 -12.94 13.97 -14.38
C SER A 124 -12.53 14.63 -13.06
N THR A 125 -12.04 13.82 -12.12
CA THR A 125 -11.47 14.31 -10.86
C THR A 125 -9.98 14.00 -10.80
N GLU A 126 -9.19 14.96 -10.33
CA GLU A 126 -7.79 14.77 -9.98
C GLU A 126 -7.61 14.81 -8.47
N VAL A 127 -6.80 13.90 -7.94
CA VAL A 127 -6.41 13.92 -6.54
C VAL A 127 -5.03 14.53 -6.44
N GLN A 128 -4.96 15.72 -5.86
CA GLN A 128 -3.71 16.41 -5.53
C GLN A 128 -3.22 15.92 -4.17
N GLN A 129 -1.96 15.52 -4.11
CA GLN A 129 -1.29 15.06 -2.90
C GLN A 129 -0.20 16.07 -2.52
N TYR A 130 -0.29 16.57 -1.30
CA TYR A 130 0.71 17.45 -0.69
C TYR A 130 1.32 16.72 0.50
N SER A 131 2.64 16.69 0.61
CA SER A 131 3.34 16.05 1.71
C SER A 131 3.95 17.08 2.64
N PHE A 132 3.84 16.86 3.95
CA PHE A 132 4.34 17.76 4.97
C PHE A 132 5.13 17.00 6.00
N LEU A 133 6.20 17.63 6.49
CA LEU A 133 7.02 17.16 7.58
C LEU A 133 6.52 17.76 8.90
N CYS A 134 6.32 16.94 9.91
CA CYS A 134 6.13 17.41 11.28
C CYS A 134 7.45 17.95 11.86
N GLY A 135 7.37 18.97 12.72
CA GLY A 135 8.54 19.56 13.36
C GLY A 135 9.37 18.54 14.14
N ASN A 136 10.63 18.90 14.43
CA ASN A 136 11.56 18.00 15.13
C ASN A 136 10.93 17.43 16.42
N GLN A 137 11.05 16.11 16.60
CA GLN A 137 10.49 15.33 17.72
C GLN A 137 8.96 15.28 17.80
N THR A 138 8.24 15.67 16.74
CA THR A 138 6.77 15.56 16.69
C THR A 138 6.32 14.54 15.65
N VAL A 139 5.13 14.00 15.84
CA VAL A 139 4.47 13.06 14.93
C VAL A 139 3.05 13.54 14.66
N PHE A 140 2.55 13.27 13.46
CA PHE A 140 1.20 13.59 13.07
C PHE A 140 0.22 12.65 13.79
N SER A 141 -0.67 13.22 14.59
CA SER A 141 -1.77 12.49 15.18
C SER A 141 -2.97 12.54 14.26
N GLN A 142 -3.36 11.39 13.71
CA GLN A 142 -4.55 11.32 12.87
C GLN A 142 -5.82 11.70 13.62
N PHE A 143 -5.87 11.43 14.93
CA PHE A 143 -6.99 11.82 15.78
C PHE A 143 -7.14 13.34 15.82
N SER A 144 -6.12 14.10 16.24
CA SER A 144 -6.23 15.56 16.34
C SER A 144 -6.03 16.30 15.02
N MET A 145 -5.60 15.61 13.96
CA MET A 145 -5.23 16.17 12.66
C MET A 145 -4.10 17.20 12.73
N THR A 146 -3.21 17.04 13.71
CA THR A 146 -2.09 17.97 13.97
C THR A 146 -0.82 17.22 14.33
N CYS A 147 0.34 17.86 14.17
CA CYS A 147 1.59 17.36 14.72
C CYS A 147 1.60 17.61 16.24
N ALA A 148 1.92 16.57 17.01
CA ALA A 148 2.00 16.61 18.47
C ALA A 148 3.24 15.83 18.95
N LEU A 149 3.55 15.97 20.24
CA LEU A 149 4.56 15.11 20.86
C LEU A 149 4.07 13.65 20.83
N PRO A 150 4.96 12.65 20.71
CA PRO A 150 4.56 11.25 20.64
C PRO A 150 3.70 10.77 21.82
N GLU A 151 3.88 11.35 23.01
CA GLU A 151 3.04 11.02 24.17
C GLU A 151 1.63 11.63 24.11
N ASP A 152 1.43 12.67 23.31
CA ASP A 152 0.14 13.34 23.09
C ASP A 152 -0.61 12.85 21.87
N ALA A 153 0.10 12.22 20.94
CA ALA A 153 -0.48 11.65 19.74
C ALA A 153 -1.01 10.23 20.02
N ILE A 154 -2.06 9.83 19.30
CA ILE A 154 -2.35 8.41 19.13
C ILE A 154 -1.11 7.69 18.52
N PRO A 155 -0.86 6.41 18.86
CA PRO A 155 0.24 5.66 18.28
C PRO A 155 0.16 5.62 16.75
N CYS A 156 1.28 5.84 16.07
CA CYS A 156 1.31 5.95 14.61
C CYS A 156 0.71 4.72 13.89
N GLY A 157 0.94 3.52 14.42
CA GLY A 157 0.37 2.28 13.87
C GLY A 157 -1.16 2.21 13.93
N SER A 158 -1.79 2.97 14.82
CA SER A 158 -3.24 3.07 14.96
C SER A 158 -3.84 4.23 14.14
N SER A 159 -3.02 5.05 13.47
CA SER A 159 -3.50 6.21 12.73
C SER A 159 -4.54 5.87 11.66
N ALA A 160 -4.36 4.76 10.94
CA ALA A 160 -5.29 4.34 9.88
C ALA A 160 -6.72 4.11 10.41
N ASP A 161 -6.87 3.67 11.66
CA ASP A 161 -8.18 3.43 12.30
C ASP A 161 -8.97 4.73 12.49
N PHE A 162 -8.31 5.90 12.40
CA PHE A 162 -8.92 7.23 12.55
C PHE A 162 -9.08 7.98 11.23
N PHE A 163 -8.77 7.37 10.07
CA PHE A 163 -8.94 8.02 8.76
C PHE A 163 -10.38 8.43 8.45
N TYR A 164 -11.38 7.78 9.06
CA TYR A 164 -12.80 8.15 8.90
C TYR A 164 -13.11 9.56 9.43
N LEU A 165 -12.30 10.12 10.33
CA LEU A 165 -12.50 11.48 10.83
C LEU A 165 -12.39 12.53 9.72
N ASN A 166 -11.68 12.22 8.63
CA ASN A 166 -11.59 13.08 7.45
C ASN A 166 -12.96 13.37 6.83
N ASP A 167 -13.91 12.43 6.92
CA ASP A 167 -15.24 12.62 6.34
C ASP A 167 -16.02 13.74 7.06
N ARG A 168 -15.59 14.20 8.24
CA ARG A 168 -16.24 15.26 9.04
C ARG A 168 -15.62 16.65 8.84
N ILE A 169 -14.48 16.74 8.15
CA ILE A 169 -13.81 18.02 7.90
C ILE A 169 -14.70 18.92 7.04
N GLY A 170 -14.83 20.20 7.43
CA GLY A 170 -15.59 21.21 6.69
C GLY A 170 -17.12 21.12 6.87
N GLN A 171 -17.60 20.22 7.73
CA GLN A 171 -19.02 20.14 8.07
C GLN A 171 -19.36 21.08 9.23
N GLU A 172 -20.07 22.18 8.96
CA GLU A 172 -20.37 23.24 9.95
C GLU A 172 -21.11 22.75 11.21
N LYS A 173 -21.95 21.70 11.07
CA LYS A 173 -22.83 21.21 12.14
C LYS A 173 -22.34 19.92 12.80
N VAL A 174 -21.13 19.47 12.46
CA VAL A 174 -20.58 18.21 12.96
C VAL A 174 -19.27 18.48 13.67
N ASN A 175 -19.19 18.04 14.92
CA ASN A 175 -17.93 18.07 15.65
C ASN A 175 -16.95 17.10 15.01
N LEU A 176 -15.68 17.49 14.94
CA LEU A 176 -14.64 16.60 14.43
C LEU A 176 -14.59 15.29 15.23
N HIS A 177 -14.67 15.40 16.56
CA HIS A 177 -14.71 14.29 17.50
C HIS A 177 -16.04 14.22 18.24
N ASP A 178 -16.57 13.01 18.38
CA ASP A 178 -17.65 12.68 19.30
C ASP A 178 -17.12 11.96 20.56
N ASP A 179 -18.01 11.69 21.52
CA ASP A 179 -17.63 11.03 22.77
C ASP A 179 -17.03 9.64 22.57
N ALA A 180 -17.45 8.91 21.54
CA ALA A 180 -16.91 7.59 21.24
C ALA A 180 -15.49 7.68 20.66
N ASP A 181 -15.23 8.68 19.82
CA ASP A 181 -13.88 8.96 19.31
C ASP A 181 -12.93 9.35 20.45
N LEU A 182 -13.37 10.23 21.35
CA LEU A 182 -12.60 10.63 22.53
C LEU A 182 -12.29 9.42 23.41
N GLN A 183 -13.28 8.57 23.68
CA GLN A 183 -13.07 7.36 24.47
C GLN A 183 -12.04 6.44 23.81
N ARG A 184 -12.12 6.21 22.49
CA ARG A 184 -11.12 5.40 21.78
C ARG A 184 -9.72 6.01 21.86
N ALA A 185 -9.58 7.31 21.65
CA ALA A 185 -8.29 7.99 21.65
C ALA A 185 -7.66 8.02 23.05
N VAL A 186 -8.43 8.35 24.10
CA VAL A 186 -7.94 8.42 25.48
C VAL A 186 -7.33 7.10 25.94
N GLN A 187 -7.88 5.97 25.49
CA GLN A 187 -7.34 4.65 25.85
C GLN A 187 -5.98 4.34 25.21
N ILE A 188 -5.58 5.02 24.15
CA ILE A 188 -4.36 4.69 23.39
C ILE A 188 -3.32 5.81 23.37
N ILE A 189 -3.69 7.05 23.72
CA ILE A 189 -2.74 8.16 23.86
C ILE A 189 -1.83 7.90 25.07
N PRO A 190 -0.50 7.81 24.90
CA PRO A 190 0.41 7.38 25.97
C PRO A 190 0.35 8.27 27.22
N ARG A 191 0.16 9.59 27.07
CA ARG A 191 0.11 10.52 28.21
C ARG A 191 -1.02 10.19 29.19
N TYR A 192 -2.16 9.67 28.72
CA TYR A 192 -3.29 9.31 29.59
C TYR A 192 -3.16 7.91 30.21
N GLN A 193 -2.27 7.07 29.69
CA GLN A 193 -1.97 5.76 30.25
C GLN A 193 -0.95 5.81 31.39
N GLN A 194 -0.23 6.93 31.54
CA GLN A 194 0.74 7.10 32.61
C GLN A 194 0.01 7.22 33.95
N ALA A 195 0.50 6.50 34.96
CA ALA A 195 -0.06 6.55 36.32
C ALA A 195 -0.06 8.00 36.83
N PRO A 196 -1.09 8.43 37.57
CA PRO A 196 -1.11 9.77 38.14
C PRO A 196 0.17 10.01 38.94
N PHE A 197 0.77 11.20 38.76
CA PHE A 197 1.91 11.63 39.54
C PHE A 197 1.57 11.46 41.03
N LYS A 198 2.26 10.54 41.71
CA LYS A 198 2.20 10.45 43.17
C LYS A 198 2.92 11.68 43.71
N ALA A 199 2.13 12.68 44.08
CA ALA A 199 2.60 13.85 44.83
C ALA A 199 3.15 13.45 46.20
#